data_AF-A0A1I5THX3-F1
#
_entry.id   AF-A0A1I5THX3-F1
#
_cell.length_a   1.000
_cell.length_b   1.000
_cell.length_c   1.000
_cell.angle_alpha   90.00
_cell.angle_beta   90.00
_cell.angle_gamma   90.00
#
_symmetry.space_group_name_H-M   'P 1'
#
loop_
_entity.id
_entity.type
_entity.pdbx_description
1 polymer ?
#
loop_
_entity_poly.entity_id
_entity_poly.type
_entity_poly.pdbx_seq_one_letter_code
_entity_poly.pdbx_strand_id
1 'polypeptide(L)'
;MRTSRLVLTGAAVGTVVGTARADLDATHVFNPDWPPHARFHGAAGWGTVAGAQLLALWLLWRPASSPAEQDLAARTAALLTAVAWAPFFPALATPGTAVEDEPGHLPRVAGVPLNLVPAGLVPAVAAVGYLLHRRGL
;
A
#
# COMPACT_ATOMS: atom_id res chain seq x y z
N MET A 1 10.94 5.07 -19.60
CA MET A 1 10.08 3.87 -19.41
C MET A 1 10.61 2.90 -18.36
N ARG A 2 11.93 2.61 -18.30
CA ARG A 2 12.46 1.67 -17.30
C ARG A 2 12.43 2.27 -15.89
N THR A 3 12.74 3.55 -15.74
CA THR A 3 12.79 4.21 -14.43
C THR A 3 11.41 4.28 -13.81
N SER A 4 10.37 4.72 -14.55
CA SER A 4 9.00 4.74 -14.03
C SER A 4 8.51 3.36 -13.56
N ARG A 5 8.79 2.31 -14.34
CA ARG A 5 8.42 0.93 -13.98
C ARG A 5 9.11 0.46 -12.72
N LEU A 6 10.40 0.77 -12.54
CA LEU A 6 11.15 0.41 -11.34
C LEU A 6 10.62 1.14 -10.10
N VAL A 7 10.30 2.43 -10.21
CA VAL A 7 9.72 3.20 -9.10
C VAL A 7 8.35 2.63 -8.69
N LEU A 8 7.47 2.36 -9.66
CA LEU A 8 6.15 1.77 -9.39
C LEU A 8 6.25 0.34 -8.85
N THR A 9 7.20 -0.46 -9.36
CA THR A 9 7.49 -1.80 -8.84
C THR A 9 7.96 -1.73 -7.39
N GLY A 10 8.86 -0.81 -7.06
CA GLY A 10 9.34 -0.59 -5.70
C GLY A 10 8.21 -0.21 -4.74
N ALA A 11 7.29 0.66 -5.17
CA ALA A 11 6.12 1.04 -4.39
C ALA A 11 5.16 -0.14 -4.15
N ALA A 12 4.89 -0.95 -5.17
CA ALA A 12 4.03 -2.13 -5.05
C ALA A 12 4.65 -3.22 -4.17
N VAL A 13 5.93 -3.57 -4.39
CA VAL A 13 6.65 -4.56 -3.57
C VAL A 13 6.80 -4.06 -2.13
N GLY A 14 7.17 -2.79 -1.94
CA GLY A 14 7.28 -2.16 -0.63
C GLY A 14 5.95 -2.17 0.12
N THR A 15 4.82 -2.01 -0.58
CA THR A 15 3.49 -2.16 0.01
C THR A 15 3.25 -3.58 0.49
N VAL A 16 3.46 -4.60 -0.35
CA VAL A 16 3.26 -6.02 0.04
C VAL A 16 4.10 -6.39 1.26
N VAL A 17 5.40 -6.06 1.22
CA VAL A 17 6.34 -6.41 2.29
C VAL A 17 6.04 -5.62 3.56
N GLY A 18 5.76 -4.32 3.42
CA GLY A 18 5.46 -3.42 4.53
C GLY A 18 4.20 -3.83 5.28
N THR A 19 3.09 -4.08 4.56
CA THR A 19 1.84 -4.50 5.21
C THR A 19 1.90 -5.93 5.70
N ALA A 20 2.61 -6.84 5.03
CA ALA A 20 2.84 -8.18 5.59
C ALA A 20 3.57 -8.12 6.93
N ARG A 21 4.60 -7.28 7.05
CA ARG A 21 5.35 -7.12 8.30
C ARG A 21 4.51 -6.48 9.40
N ALA A 22 3.60 -5.57 9.05
CA ALA A 22 2.76 -4.86 10.01
C ALA A 22 1.55 -5.71 10.47
N ASP A 23 0.94 -6.47 9.56
CA ASP A 23 -0.33 -7.13 9.83
C ASP A 23 -0.18 -8.61 10.18
N LEU A 24 0.85 -9.30 9.65
CA LEU A 24 1.02 -10.76 9.83
C LEU A 24 1.91 -11.09 11.02
N ASP A 25 1.51 -10.62 12.19
CA ASP A 25 2.24 -10.86 13.44
C ASP A 25 1.30 -11.15 14.63
N ALA A 26 1.90 -11.27 15.81
CA ALA A 26 1.21 -11.60 17.05
C ALA A 26 0.45 -10.43 17.67
N THR A 27 0.62 -9.18 17.20
CA THR A 27 -0.19 -8.05 17.67
C THR A 27 -1.39 -7.78 16.77
N HIS A 28 -1.36 -8.27 15.52
CA HIS A 28 -2.45 -8.13 14.53
C HIS A 28 -3.13 -9.47 14.19
N VAL A 29 -2.93 -10.01 12.98
CA VAL A 29 -3.70 -11.15 12.44
C VAL A 29 -3.59 -12.39 13.32
N PHE A 30 -2.47 -12.58 14.02
CA PHE A 30 -2.26 -13.72 14.92
C PHE A 30 -2.43 -13.36 16.40
N ASN A 31 -2.99 -12.20 16.73
CA ASN A 31 -3.26 -11.80 18.10
C ASN A 31 -4.27 -12.74 18.79
N PRO A 32 -3.91 -13.40 19.90
CA PRO A 32 -4.80 -14.32 20.59
C PRO A 32 -5.98 -13.60 21.29
N ASP A 33 -5.85 -12.32 21.60
CA ASP A 33 -6.85 -11.52 22.32
C ASP A 33 -7.92 -10.95 21.38
N TRP A 34 -7.67 -10.90 20.08
CA TRP A 34 -8.65 -10.45 19.09
C TRP A 34 -9.72 -11.52 18.83
N PRO A 35 -11.02 -11.13 18.70
CA PRO A 35 -12.07 -12.05 18.27
C PRO A 35 -11.71 -12.74 16.94
N PRO A 36 -12.10 -14.01 16.73
CA PRO A 36 -11.81 -14.73 15.49
C PRO A 36 -12.19 -13.98 14.21
N HIS A 37 -13.29 -13.23 14.24
CA HIS A 37 -13.76 -12.45 13.10
C HIS A 37 -12.88 -11.24 12.78
N ALA A 38 -12.28 -10.59 13.79
CA ALA A 38 -11.35 -9.48 13.57
C ALA A 38 -10.08 -9.98 12.86
N ARG A 39 -9.54 -11.12 13.29
CA ARG A 39 -8.40 -11.79 12.61
C ARG A 39 -8.73 -12.18 11.17
N PHE A 40 -9.94 -12.70 10.93
CA PHE A 40 -10.42 -12.99 9.57
C PHE A 40 -10.40 -11.74 8.69
N HIS A 41 -10.94 -10.62 9.18
CA HIS A 41 -10.93 -9.36 8.43
C HIS A 41 -9.52 -8.78 8.27
N GLY A 42 -8.62 -8.92 9.26
CA GLY A 42 -7.21 -8.56 9.13
C GLY A 42 -6.50 -9.36 8.03
N ALA A 43 -6.65 -10.68 8.03
CA ALA A 43 -6.06 -11.56 7.00
C ALA A 43 -6.64 -11.28 5.61
N ALA A 44 -7.96 -11.06 5.52
CA ALA A 44 -8.63 -10.70 4.27
C ALA A 44 -8.21 -9.31 3.78
N GLY A 45 -8.02 -8.34 4.69
CA GLY A 45 -7.53 -7.00 4.38
C GLY A 45 -6.12 -7.03 3.80
N TRP A 46 -5.19 -7.73 4.48
CA TRP A 46 -3.84 -7.95 3.96
C TRP A 46 -3.85 -8.65 2.60
N GLY A 47 -4.63 -9.73 2.46
CA GLY A 47 -4.74 -10.47 1.20
C GLY A 47 -5.29 -9.61 0.05
N THR A 48 -6.23 -8.71 0.35
CA THR A 48 -6.75 -7.73 -0.62
C THR A 48 -5.67 -6.76 -1.08
N VAL A 49 -4.90 -6.20 -0.14
CA VAL A 49 -3.78 -5.29 -0.44
C VAL A 49 -2.72 -6.01 -1.28
N ALA A 50 -2.29 -7.20 -0.85
CA ALA A 50 -1.30 -7.99 -1.54
C ALA A 50 -1.75 -8.35 -2.97
N GLY A 51 -2.99 -8.82 -3.13
CA GLY A 51 -3.58 -9.13 -4.43
C GLY A 51 -3.64 -7.92 -5.37
N ALA A 52 -4.03 -6.74 -4.85
CA ALA A 52 -4.04 -5.50 -5.63
C ALA A 52 -2.62 -5.10 -6.09
N GLN A 53 -1.60 -5.29 -5.26
CA GLN A 53 -0.22 -4.99 -5.65
C GLN A 53 0.33 -6.01 -6.65
N LEU A 54 -0.01 -7.29 -6.53
CA LEU A 54 0.33 -8.30 -7.53
C LEU A 54 -0.31 -7.98 -8.88
N LEU A 55 -1.55 -7.49 -8.89
CA LEU A 55 -2.22 -7.01 -10.10
C LEU A 55 -1.51 -5.78 -10.68
N ALA A 56 -1.10 -4.83 -9.83
CA ALA A 56 -0.32 -3.67 -10.25
C ALA A 56 1.01 -4.08 -10.91
N LEU A 57 1.73 -5.04 -10.31
CA LEU A 57 2.97 -5.59 -10.87
C LEU A 57 2.73 -6.28 -12.22
N TRP A 58 1.69 -7.12 -12.33
CA TRP A 58 1.32 -7.74 -13.59
C TRP A 58 1.01 -6.71 -14.68
N LEU A 59 0.24 -5.66 -14.36
CA LEU A 59 -0.08 -4.56 -15.29
C LEU A 59 1.18 -3.83 -15.78
N LEU A 60 2.16 -3.59 -14.90
CA LEU A 60 3.40 -2.89 -15.25
C LEU A 60 4.29 -3.67 -16.22
N TRP A 61 4.30 -5.00 -16.09
CA TRP A 61 5.26 -5.87 -16.75
C TRP A 61 4.69 -6.72 -17.89
N ARG A 62 3.37 -6.82 -18.02
CA ARG A 62 2.74 -7.47 -19.19
C ARG A 62 3.05 -6.71 -20.49
N PRO A 63 3.06 -7.40 -21.64
CA PRO A 63 3.11 -6.73 -22.94
C PRO A 63 1.94 -5.77 -23.12
N ALA A 64 2.18 -4.63 -23.76
CA ALA A 64 1.16 -3.67 -24.17
C ALA A 64 1.16 -3.55 -25.70
N SER A 65 -0.02 -3.52 -26.30
CA SER A 65 -0.22 -3.44 -27.75
C SER A 65 -0.22 -2.01 -28.27
N SER A 66 -0.32 -1.01 -27.37
CA SER A 66 -0.27 0.41 -27.74
C SER A 66 0.29 1.29 -26.61
N PRO A 67 0.77 2.50 -26.93
CA PRO A 67 1.17 3.47 -25.90
C PRO A 67 0.03 3.86 -24.95
N ALA A 68 -1.21 3.95 -25.44
CA ALA A 68 -2.38 4.28 -24.63
C ALA A 68 -2.68 3.18 -23.59
N GLU A 69 -2.54 1.92 -23.98
CA GLU A 69 -2.68 0.78 -23.08
C GLU A 69 -1.58 0.77 -22.01
N GLN A 70 -0.35 1.14 -22.38
CA GLN A 70 0.76 1.25 -21.43
C GLN A 70 0.54 2.38 -20.41
N ASP A 71 0.02 3.54 -20.83
CA ASP A 71 -0.35 4.66 -19.94
C ASP A 71 -1.47 4.26 -18.98
N LEU A 72 -2.50 3.57 -19.47
CA LEU A 72 -3.57 3.05 -18.63
C LEU A 72 -3.03 2.06 -17.59
N ALA A 73 -2.16 1.13 -18.00
CA ALA A 73 -1.56 0.16 -17.09
C ALA A 73 -0.72 0.84 -15.99
N ALA A 74 0.12 1.82 -16.35
CA ALA A 74 0.93 2.57 -15.39
C ALA A 74 0.05 3.40 -14.42
N ARG A 75 -1.01 4.03 -14.93
CA ARG A 75 -1.96 4.80 -14.12
C ARG A 75 -2.71 3.90 -13.14
N THR A 76 -3.24 2.78 -13.62
CA THR A 76 -3.96 1.81 -12.80
C THR A 76 -3.05 1.21 -11.74
N ALA A 77 -1.80 0.86 -12.06
CA ALA A 77 -0.84 0.38 -11.07
C ALA A 77 -0.58 1.42 -9.97
N ALA A 78 -0.37 2.69 -10.33
CA ALA A 78 -0.19 3.76 -9.36
C ALA A 78 -1.43 3.98 -8.47
N LEU A 79 -2.63 3.91 -9.05
CA LEU A 79 -3.90 4.02 -8.33
C LEU A 79 -4.11 2.84 -7.37
N LEU A 80 -3.84 1.60 -7.80
CA LEU A 80 -3.93 0.39 -6.97
C LEU A 80 -3.01 0.49 -5.74
N THR A 81 -1.82 1.07 -5.90
CA THR A 81 -0.93 1.36 -4.78
C THR A 81 -1.50 2.48 -3.89
N ALA A 82 -2.03 3.56 -4.46
CA ALA A 82 -2.60 4.65 -3.67
C ALA A 82 -3.82 4.23 -2.84
N VAL A 83 -4.75 3.46 -3.42
CA VAL A 83 -5.96 2.98 -2.72
C VAL A 83 -5.67 1.92 -1.65
N ALA A 84 -4.49 1.29 -1.66
CA ALA A 84 -4.07 0.40 -0.58
C ALA A 84 -3.76 1.18 0.72
N TRP A 85 -3.35 2.44 0.61
CA TRP A 85 -2.92 3.26 1.75
C TRP A 85 -3.91 4.38 2.09
N ALA A 86 -4.64 4.90 1.11
CA ALA A 86 -5.62 5.97 1.31
C ALA A 86 -6.65 5.69 2.43
N PRO A 87 -7.11 4.44 2.67
CA PRO A 87 -8.05 4.14 3.76
C PRO A 87 -7.53 4.42 5.17
N PHE A 88 -6.22 4.55 5.38
CA PHE A 88 -5.66 4.87 6.70
C PHE A 88 -6.16 6.23 7.22
N PHE A 89 -6.37 7.21 6.34
CA PHE A 89 -6.83 8.55 6.74
C PHE A 89 -8.28 8.60 7.21
N PRO A 90 -9.29 8.09 6.47
CA PRO A 90 -10.66 8.02 6.99
C PRO A 90 -10.79 7.02 8.15
N ALA A 91 -9.94 6.00 8.24
CA ALA A 91 -9.90 5.13 9.42
C ALA A 91 -9.65 5.94 10.70
N LEU A 92 -8.71 6.88 10.70
CA LEU A 92 -8.46 7.78 11.86
C LEU A 92 -9.69 8.58 12.32
N ALA A 93 -10.64 8.85 11.40
CA ALA A 93 -11.88 9.55 11.72
C ALA A 93 -12.99 8.61 12.23
N THR A 94 -12.77 7.29 12.21
CA THR A 94 -13.74 6.29 12.63
C THR A 94 -13.68 6.10 14.15
N PRO A 95 -14.77 6.34 14.88
CA PRO A 95 -14.80 6.19 16.34
C PRO A 95 -14.38 4.79 16.79
N GLY A 96 -13.53 4.73 17.82
CA GLY A 96 -13.05 3.46 18.38
C GLY A 96 -11.92 2.80 17.59
N THR A 97 -11.38 3.46 16.57
CA THR A 97 -10.16 3.01 15.89
C THR A 97 -8.94 3.79 16.39
N ALA A 98 -7.78 3.15 16.35
CA ALA A 98 -6.51 3.76 16.68
C ALA A 98 -5.47 3.38 15.62
N VAL A 99 -4.46 4.23 15.51
CA VAL A 99 -3.33 4.02 14.60
C VAL A 99 -2.31 3.05 15.17
N GLU A 100 -2.39 2.74 16.45
CA GLU A 100 -1.47 1.85 17.17
C GLU A 100 -2.28 0.99 18.15
N ASP A 101 -1.80 -0.23 18.39
CA ASP A 101 -2.43 -1.19 19.31
C ASP A 101 -2.46 -0.66 20.75
N GLU A 102 -1.37 -0.02 21.16
CA GLU A 102 -1.22 0.62 22.46
C GLU A 102 -0.76 2.08 22.29
N PRO A 103 -1.32 3.04 23.05
CA PRO A 103 -0.90 4.44 22.97
C PRO A 103 0.60 4.60 23.23
N GLY A 104 1.32 5.16 22.27
CA GLY A 104 2.74 5.46 22.41
C GLY A 104 3.70 4.35 21.96
N HIS A 105 3.21 3.14 21.64
CA HIS A 105 4.06 1.99 21.31
C HIS A 105 4.85 2.19 20.01
N LEU A 106 4.29 2.89 19.01
CA LEU A 106 4.99 3.10 17.75
C LEU A 106 6.03 4.24 17.82
N PRO A 107 7.23 4.06 17.22
CA PRO A 107 8.15 5.17 16.97
C PRO A 107 7.46 6.29 16.18
N ARG A 108 7.93 7.53 16.35
CA ARG A 108 7.37 8.70 15.67
C ARG A 108 8.44 9.43 14.87
N VAL A 109 8.04 9.97 13.72
CA VAL A 109 8.86 10.86 12.89
C VAL A 109 8.16 12.21 12.84
N ALA A 110 8.81 13.26 13.37
CA ALA A 110 8.21 14.60 13.48
C ALA A 110 6.81 14.59 14.16
N GLY A 111 6.61 13.73 15.17
CA GLY A 111 5.34 13.57 15.88
C GLY A 111 4.31 12.66 15.20
N VAL A 112 4.57 12.19 13.97
CA VAL A 112 3.69 11.28 13.23
C VAL A 112 4.04 9.82 13.56
N PRO A 113 3.07 8.98 13.98
CA PRO A 113 3.25 7.54 14.13
C PRO A 113 3.84 6.89 12.87
N LEU A 114 4.83 6.03 13.06
CA LEU A 114 5.64 5.50 11.96
C LEU A 114 4.82 4.82 10.86
N ASN A 115 3.70 4.18 11.18
CA ASN A 115 2.82 3.54 10.21
C ASN A 115 2.06 4.52 9.30
N LEU A 116 1.84 5.77 9.72
CA LEU A 116 1.27 6.81 8.84
C LEU A 116 2.30 7.37 7.85
N VAL A 117 3.60 7.19 8.10
CA VAL A 117 4.64 7.66 7.19
C VAL A 117 4.57 6.90 5.85
N PRO A 118 4.55 5.56 5.78
CA PRO A 118 4.27 4.82 4.55
C PRO A 118 2.92 5.19 3.92
N ALA A 119 1.89 5.43 4.74
CA ALA A 119 0.55 5.77 4.24
C ALA A 119 0.52 7.06 3.41
N GLY A 120 1.37 8.03 3.71
CA GLY A 120 1.58 9.22 2.87
C GLY A 120 2.65 9.04 1.80
N LEU A 121 3.79 8.44 2.15
CA LEU A 121 4.96 8.35 1.29
C LEU A 121 4.74 7.44 0.08
N VAL A 122 4.13 6.28 0.27
CA VAL A 122 4.00 5.28 -0.79
C VAL A 122 3.06 5.75 -1.91
N PRO A 123 1.88 6.34 -1.62
CA PRO A 123 1.08 7.00 -2.66
C PRO A 123 1.81 8.14 -3.37
N ALA A 124 2.64 8.92 -2.65
CA ALA A 124 3.43 9.98 -3.26
C ALA A 124 4.50 9.41 -4.22
N VAL A 125 5.18 8.32 -3.84
CA VAL A 125 6.13 7.61 -4.72
C VAL A 125 5.41 7.03 -5.94
N ALA A 126 4.21 6.47 -5.76
CA ALA A 126 3.40 5.97 -6.86
C ALA A 126 3.01 7.09 -7.84
N ALA A 127 2.61 8.26 -7.32
CA ALA A 127 2.33 9.43 -8.12
C ALA A 127 3.57 9.91 -8.89
N VAL A 128 4.74 9.98 -8.24
CA VAL A 128 6.01 10.32 -8.90
C VAL A 128 6.34 9.30 -9.99
N GLY A 129 6.20 8.00 -9.73
CA GLY A 129 6.41 6.94 -10.71
C GLY A 129 5.53 7.11 -11.96
N TYR A 130 4.26 7.46 -11.77
CA TYR A 130 3.36 7.78 -12.88
C TYR A 130 3.72 9.08 -13.60
N LEU A 131 4.11 10.14 -12.90
CA LEU A 131 4.57 11.39 -13.53
C LEU A 131 5.85 11.19 -14.36
N LEU A 132 6.77 10.33 -13.91
CA LEU A 132 7.94 9.92 -14.70
C LEU A 132 7.52 9.17 -15.97
N HIS A 133 6.54 8.26 -15.85
CA HIS A 133 5.98 7.55 -17.01
C HIS A 133 5.44 8.53 -18.06
N ARG A 134 4.68 9.54 -17.62
CA ARG A 134 4.12 10.60 -18.48
C ARG A 134 5.17 11.45 -19.19
N ARG A 135 6.39 11.51 -18.64
CA ARG A 135 7.54 12.20 -19.23
C ARG A 135 8.43 11.27 -20.07
N GLY A 136 8.06 10.00 -20.22
CA GLY A 136 8.83 9.01 -20.96
C GLY A 136 10.04 8.44 -20.21
N LEU A 137 10.22 8.76 -18.92
CA LEU A 137 11.39 8.43 -18.10
C LEU A 137 11.30 7.04 -17.45
#